data_AF-A0A429MS06-F1
#
_entry.id   AF-A0A429MS06-F1
#
_cell.length_a   1.000
_cell.length_b   1.000
_cell.length_c   1.000
_cell.angle_alpha   90.00
_cell.angle_beta   90.00
_cell.angle_gamma   90.00
#
_symmetry.space_group_name_H-M   'P 1'
#
loop_
_entity.id
_entity.type
_entity.pdbx_description
1 polymer ?
#
loop_
_entity_poly.entity_id
_entity_poly.type
_entity_poly.pdbx_seq_one_letter_code
_entity_poly.pdbx_strand_id
1 'polypeptide(L)'
;TSVADQISLDAFGVNKYGIAKAVGESVAIDEKQDAVTARTKYVGNIDGTNMAIGFEAFGVFAEDNAYGMKTDLFVTPKLSVGASFADVSAFNSGYDHVWGGHTQYFITPAVAVGADFVKANAKDGNPRDTQTIGLNAKFRF
;
A
#
# COMPACT_ATOMS: atom_id res chain seq x y z
N THR A 1 -21.80 16.80 19.98
CA THR A 1 -21.44 15.54 19.30
C THR A 1 -19.99 15.67 18.90
N SER A 2 -19.10 14.99 19.66
CA SER A 2 -17.66 15.08 19.50
C SER A 2 -17.26 14.57 18.13
N VAL A 3 -16.62 15.42 17.32
CA VAL A 3 -15.97 15.02 16.07
C VAL A 3 -14.90 14.00 16.45
N ALA A 4 -15.02 12.79 15.91
CA ALA A 4 -14.04 11.73 16.12
C ALA A 4 -12.70 12.15 15.51
N ASP A 5 -11.62 11.79 16.22
CA ASP A 5 -10.22 12.08 15.96
C ASP A 5 -9.86 12.28 14.48
N GLN A 6 -9.35 13.47 14.15
CA GLN A 6 -9.15 14.00 12.79
C GLN A 6 -7.97 13.36 12.03
N ILE A 7 -7.38 12.30 12.60
CA ILE A 7 -6.33 11.46 12.02
C ILE A 7 -6.90 10.05 11.87
N SER A 8 -7.69 9.85 10.82
CA SER A 8 -8.18 8.54 10.40
C SER A 8 -7.05 7.78 9.68
N LEU A 9 -6.09 7.27 10.45
CA LEU A 9 -5.07 6.35 9.92
C LEU A 9 -5.74 5.02 9.54
N ASP A 10 -6.04 4.84 8.26
CA ASP A 10 -6.50 3.55 7.75
C ASP A 10 -5.37 2.53 7.92
N ALA A 11 -5.59 1.54 8.79
CA ALA A 11 -4.65 0.45 9.04
C ALA A 11 -4.31 -0.32 7.74
N PHE A 12 -5.24 -0.40 6.78
CA PHE A 12 -4.96 -1.02 5.49
C PHE A 12 -4.05 -0.15 4.62
N GLY A 13 -4.25 1.17 4.60
CA GLY A 13 -3.37 2.14 3.95
C GLY A 13 -1.97 2.17 4.56
N VAL A 14 -1.86 2.21 5.89
CA VAL A 14 -0.58 2.16 6.62
C VAL A 14 0.16 0.86 6.34
N ASN A 15 -0.53 -0.28 6.35
CA ASN A 15 0.10 -1.57 6.09
C ASN A 15 0.56 -1.71 4.62
N LYS A 16 -0.19 -1.13 3.67
CA LYS A 16 0.16 -1.18 2.25
C LYS A 16 1.25 -0.19 1.83
N TYR A 17 1.28 1.01 2.42
CA TYR A 17 2.07 2.14 1.92
C TYR A 17 2.84 2.90 3.01
N GLY A 18 2.83 2.43 4.25
CA GLY A 18 3.50 3.06 5.38
C GLY A 18 2.74 4.23 6.00
N ILE A 19 3.19 4.65 7.19
CA ILE A 19 2.56 5.73 7.98
C ILE A 19 2.67 7.07 7.25
N ALA A 20 3.78 7.32 6.55
CA ALA A 20 4.03 8.57 5.83
C ALA A 20 2.95 8.90 4.79
N LYS A 21 2.56 7.91 3.98
CA LYS A 21 1.48 8.09 3.00
C LYS A 21 0.12 8.25 3.69
N ALA A 22 -0.17 7.46 4.71
CA ALA A 22 -1.46 7.51 5.39
C ALA A 22 -1.72 8.86 6.09
N VAL A 23 -0.69 9.47 6.68
CA VAL A 23 -0.78 10.83 7.24
C VAL A 23 -0.88 11.88 6.13
N GLY A 24 -0.06 11.76 5.07
CA GLY A 24 -0.11 12.69 3.93
C GLY A 24 -1.45 12.71 3.20
N GLU A 25 -2.06 11.54 3.01
CA GLU A 25 -3.38 11.37 2.39
C GLU A 25 -4.49 11.95 3.29
N SER A 26 -4.42 11.76 4.61
CA SER A 26 -5.39 12.37 5.55
C SER A 26 -5.35 13.90 5.55
N VAL A 27 -4.17 14.52 5.38
CA VAL A 27 -4.02 15.97 5.35
C VAL A 27 -4.41 16.55 3.98
N ALA A 28 -4.05 15.87 2.89
CA ALA A 28 -4.41 16.31 1.54
C ALA A 28 -5.93 16.21 1.25
N ILE A 29 -6.61 15.21 1.82
CA ILE A 29 -8.06 15.03 1.67
C ILE A 29 -8.86 16.10 2.42
N ASP A 30 -8.31 16.70 3.49
CA ASP A 30 -8.97 17.76 4.28
C ASP A 30 -9.08 19.09 3.52
N GLU A 31 -8.17 19.36 2.57
CA GLU A 31 -8.12 20.66 1.88
C GLU A 31 -8.81 20.71 0.52
N LYS A 32 -8.95 19.59 -0.24
CA LYS A 32 -9.51 19.61 -1.61
C LYS A 32 -10.29 18.33 -1.95
N GLN A 33 -11.63 18.42 -1.86
CA GLN A 33 -12.58 17.30 -1.95
C GLN A 33 -12.92 16.78 -3.36
N ASP A 34 -12.16 17.12 -4.41
CA ASP A 34 -12.43 16.64 -5.77
C ASP A 34 -11.29 15.73 -6.28
N ALA A 35 -11.48 14.41 -6.15
CA ALA A 35 -10.56 13.41 -6.66
C ALA A 35 -11.30 12.25 -7.33
N VAL A 36 -10.92 11.92 -8.56
CA VAL A 36 -11.42 10.76 -9.30
C VAL A 36 -10.41 9.62 -9.13
N THR A 37 -10.87 8.43 -8.74
CA THR A 37 -9.98 7.28 -8.60
C THR A 37 -10.22 6.24 -9.68
N ALA A 38 -9.15 5.68 -10.26
CA ALA A 38 -9.21 4.50 -11.12
C ALA A 38 -8.37 3.37 -10.52
N ARG A 39 -8.89 2.14 -10.56
CA ARG A 39 -8.17 0.94 -10.11
C ARG A 39 -8.35 -0.18 -11.10
N THR A 40 -7.28 -0.90 -11.40
CA THR A 40 -7.32 -2.19 -12.10
C THR A 40 -6.76 -3.28 -11.20
N LYS A 41 -7.32 -4.48 -11.32
CA LYS A 41 -6.91 -5.65 -10.56
C LYS A 41 -6.94 -6.88 -11.44
N TYR A 42 -5.86 -7.64 -11.41
CA TYR A 42 -5.73 -8.92 -12.09
C TYR A 42 -5.18 -9.95 -11.10
N VAL A 43 -5.75 -11.16 -11.13
CA VAL A 43 -5.19 -12.34 -10.45
C VAL A 43 -5.34 -13.51 -11.41
N GLY A 44 -4.23 -14.09 -11.83
CA GLY A 44 -4.20 -15.20 -12.78
C GLY A 44 -3.34 -16.33 -12.27
N ASN A 45 -3.79 -17.57 -12.48
CA ASN A 45 -2.96 -18.74 -12.25
C ASN A 45 -1.90 -18.84 -13.35
N ILE A 46 -0.74 -19.38 -13.00
CA ILE A 46 0.31 -19.69 -13.97
C ILE A 46 0.07 -21.12 -14.46
N ASP A 47 -0.30 -21.25 -15.73
CA ASP A 47 -0.64 -22.52 -16.36
C ASP A 47 0.40 -23.60 -16.10
N GLY A 48 -0.08 -24.80 -15.77
CA GLY A 48 0.77 -25.96 -15.47
C GLY A 48 1.49 -25.92 -14.12
N THR A 49 1.20 -24.93 -13.25
CA THR A 49 1.78 -24.84 -11.90
C THR A 49 0.72 -24.56 -10.82
N ASN A 50 1.11 -24.70 -9.55
CA ASN A 50 0.32 -24.24 -8.40
C ASN A 50 0.61 -22.78 -8.03
N MET A 51 1.19 -22.01 -8.94
CA MET A 51 1.53 -20.60 -8.73
C MET A 51 0.45 -19.69 -9.32
N ALA A 52 0.39 -18.47 -8.81
CA ALA A 52 -0.44 -17.41 -9.37
C ALA A 52 0.33 -16.09 -9.33
N ILE A 53 -0.14 -15.12 -10.11
CA ILE A 53 0.36 -13.75 -10.09
C ILE A 53 -0.79 -12.77 -9.97
N GLY A 54 -0.61 -11.78 -9.12
CA GLY A 54 -1.55 -10.68 -8.91
C GLY A 54 -0.91 -9.35 -9.30
N PHE A 55 -1.67 -8.52 -9.99
CA PHE A 55 -1.33 -7.12 -10.26
C PHE A 55 -2.46 -6.23 -9.81
N GLU A 56 -2.12 -5.14 -9.14
CA GLU A 56 -3.05 -4.07 -8.81
C GLU A 56 -2.40 -2.75 -9.20
N ALA A 57 -3.10 -1.94 -9.98
CA ALA A 57 -2.69 -0.58 -10.28
C ALA A 57 -3.80 0.38 -9.85
N PHE A 58 -3.41 1.55 -9.36
CA PHE A 58 -4.28 2.55 -8.81
C PHE A 58 -3.81 3.93 -9.25
N GLY A 59 -4.75 4.79 -9.61
CA GLY A 59 -4.53 6.19 -9.91
C GLY A 59 -5.53 7.05 -9.17
N VAL A 60 -5.07 8.14 -8.58
CA VAL A 60 -5.90 9.22 -8.04
C VAL A 60 -5.67 10.44 -8.92
N PHE A 61 -6.74 10.97 -9.47
CA PHE A 61 -6.76 12.13 -10.35
C PHE A 61 -7.49 13.27 -9.64
N ALA A 62 -6.71 14.13 -9.00
CA ALA A 62 -7.19 15.36 -8.36
C ALA A 62 -6.55 16.57 -9.07
N GLU A 63 -6.28 17.66 -8.35
CA GLU A 63 -5.43 18.74 -8.87
C GLU A 63 -4.02 18.24 -9.21
N ASP A 64 -3.49 17.33 -8.39
CA ASP A 64 -2.26 16.60 -8.64
C ASP A 64 -2.56 15.09 -8.73
N ASN A 65 -1.86 14.40 -9.63
CA ASN A 65 -2.12 12.98 -9.90
C ASN A 65 -1.16 12.08 -9.12
N ALA A 66 -1.68 11.05 -8.46
CA ALA A 66 -0.89 10.03 -7.79
C ALA A 66 -1.12 8.66 -8.42
N TYR A 67 -0.06 7.85 -8.49
CA TYR A 67 -0.12 6.51 -9.08
C TYR A 67 0.49 5.49 -8.13
N GLY A 68 -0.04 4.28 -8.14
CA GLY A 68 0.50 3.17 -7.36
C GLY A 68 0.28 1.85 -8.05
N MET A 69 1.24 0.95 -7.92
CA MET A 69 1.13 -0.42 -8.39
C MET A 69 1.66 -1.40 -7.34
N LYS A 70 1.07 -2.58 -7.31
CA LYS A 70 1.48 -3.70 -6.48
C LYS A 70 1.47 -4.97 -7.33
N THR A 71 2.51 -5.76 -7.19
CA THR A 71 2.62 -7.08 -7.79
C THR A 71 2.83 -8.10 -6.68
N ASP A 72 2.03 -9.16 -6.69
CA ASP A 72 2.16 -10.29 -5.78
C ASP A 72 2.40 -11.57 -6.57
N LEU A 73 3.51 -12.24 -6.29
CA LEU A 73 3.81 -13.58 -6.80
C LEU A 73 3.41 -14.61 -5.74
N PHE A 74 2.39 -15.40 -6.04
CA PHE A 74 1.99 -16.54 -5.24
C PHE A 74 2.86 -17.75 -5.64
N VAL A 75 4.01 -17.89 -4.97
CA VAL A 75 4.97 -18.99 -5.21
C VAL A 75 4.34 -20.35 -4.87
N THR A 76 3.44 -20.36 -3.89
CA THR A 76 2.54 -21.48 -3.63
C THR A 76 1.17 -20.91 -3.24
N PRO A 77 0.10 -21.73 -3.18
CA PRO A 77 -1.21 -21.26 -2.69
C PRO A 77 -1.18 -20.73 -1.24
N LYS A 78 -0.10 -21.01 -0.49
CA LYS A 78 0.08 -20.58 0.90
C LYS A 78 1.06 -19.42 1.05
N LEU A 79 1.98 -19.21 0.10
CA LEU A 79 3.08 -18.25 0.22
C LEU A 79 3.04 -17.26 -0.93
N SER A 80 2.99 -15.96 -0.59
CA SER A 80 3.12 -14.87 -1.55
C SER A 80 4.25 -13.94 -1.16
N VAL A 81 5.04 -13.52 -2.15
CA VAL A 81 5.99 -12.43 -2.05
C VAL A 81 5.63 -11.37 -3.07
N GLY A 82 5.66 -10.10 -2.68
CA GLY A 82 5.24 -9.01 -3.53
C GLY A 82 6.08 -7.77 -3.35
N ALA A 83 5.95 -6.88 -4.32
CA ALA A 83 6.53 -5.55 -4.30
C ALA A 83 5.48 -4.52 -4.64
N SER A 84 5.63 -3.32 -4.10
CA SER A 84 4.80 -2.18 -4.43
C SER A 84 5.65 -0.95 -4.73
N PHE A 85 5.08 -0.06 -5.53
CA PHE A 85 5.62 1.26 -5.82
C PHE A 85 4.46 2.24 -5.90
N ALA A 86 4.65 3.46 -5.40
CA ALA A 86 3.72 4.54 -5.57
C ALA A 86 4.46 5.88 -5.72
N ASP A 87 3.99 6.68 -6.65
CA ASP A 87 4.29 8.10 -6.75
C ASP A 87 3.26 8.86 -5.90
N VAL A 88 3.76 9.60 -4.92
CA VAL A 88 2.96 10.38 -3.97
C VAL A 88 3.38 11.85 -3.96
N SER A 89 4.17 12.27 -4.96
CA SER A 89 4.66 13.63 -5.11
C SER A 89 3.54 14.67 -5.15
N ALA A 90 2.35 14.24 -5.61
CA ALA A 90 1.09 14.95 -5.66
C ALA A 90 0.43 15.25 -4.30
N PHE A 91 0.77 14.53 -3.22
CA PHE A 91 0.05 14.63 -1.95
C PHE A 91 0.55 15.74 -1.02
N ASN A 92 1.39 16.68 -1.50
CA ASN A 92 2.01 17.77 -0.72
C ASN A 92 2.60 17.34 0.64
N SER A 93 2.94 16.06 0.77
CA SER A 93 3.32 15.41 2.03
C SER A 93 4.82 15.53 2.33
N GLY A 94 5.58 16.14 1.42
CA GLY A 94 7.05 16.19 1.45
C GLY A 94 7.72 14.88 1.02
N TYR A 95 6.94 13.88 0.58
CA TYR A 95 7.42 12.62 0.04
C TYR A 95 7.21 12.56 -1.48
N ASP A 96 8.14 11.90 -2.17
CA ASP A 96 8.15 11.82 -3.63
C ASP A 96 7.73 10.42 -4.08
N HIS A 97 8.47 9.40 -3.61
CA HIS A 97 8.29 8.02 -4.03
C HIS A 97 8.22 7.08 -2.82
N VAL A 98 7.33 6.09 -2.91
CA VAL A 98 7.16 5.02 -1.93
C VAL A 98 7.39 3.69 -2.63
N TRP A 99 8.18 2.81 -2.04
CA TRP A 99 8.34 1.43 -2.52
C TRP A 99 8.41 0.47 -1.35
N GLY A 100 7.92 -0.75 -1.54
CA GLY A 100 7.90 -1.73 -0.47
C GLY A 100 7.97 -3.16 -0.93
N GLY A 101 8.48 -4.02 -0.05
CA GLY A 101 8.43 -5.46 -0.14
C GLY A 101 7.40 -6.01 0.83
N HIS A 102 6.68 -7.04 0.40
CA HIS A 102 5.58 -7.65 1.14
C HIS A 102 5.72 -9.16 1.11
N THR A 103 5.49 -9.81 2.24
CA THR A 103 5.42 -11.27 2.31
C THR A 103 4.24 -11.70 3.15
N GLN A 104 3.58 -12.79 2.74
CA GLN A 104 2.48 -13.37 3.49
C GLN A 104 2.48 -14.89 3.35
N TYR A 105 2.32 -15.58 4.47
CA TYR A 105 2.30 -17.03 4.56
C TYR A 105 1.09 -17.53 5.35
N PHE A 106 0.35 -18.46 4.77
CA PHE A 106 -0.73 -19.20 5.42
C PHE A 106 -0.15 -20.43 6.13
N ILE A 107 -0.07 -20.36 7.45
CA ILE A 107 0.30 -21.50 8.31
C ILE A 107 -0.77 -22.59 8.17
N THR A 108 -2.03 -22.17 8.23
CA THR A 108 -3.21 -22.99 7.93
C THR A 108 -4.14 -22.18 7.02
N PRO A 109 -5.16 -22.80 6.37
CA PRO A 109 -6.16 -22.03 5.62
C PRO A 109 -6.88 -20.96 6.47
N ALA A 110 -6.91 -21.16 7.80
CA ALA A 110 -7.51 -20.26 8.77
C ALA A 110 -6.54 -19.19 9.30
N VAL A 111 -5.22 -19.42 9.29
CA VAL A 111 -4.23 -18.53 9.94
C VAL A 111 -3.15 -18.12 8.96
N ALA A 112 -3.02 -16.81 8.74
CA ALA A 112 -1.94 -16.21 7.95
C ALA A 112 -1.14 -15.20 8.76
N VAL A 113 0.15 -15.12 8.48
CA VAL A 113 1.06 -14.10 8.99
C VAL A 113 1.77 -13.43 7.82
N GLY A 114 2.14 -12.16 7.98
CA GLY A 114 2.82 -11.39 6.96
C GLY A 114 3.79 -10.39 7.55
N ALA A 115 4.71 -9.95 6.71
CA ALA A 115 5.66 -8.91 7.03
C ALA A 115 5.79 -7.96 5.84
N ASP A 116 5.95 -6.69 6.14
CA ASP A 116 5.97 -5.60 5.19
C ASP A 116 7.17 -4.69 5.50
N PHE A 117 7.88 -4.28 4.47
CA PHE A 117 8.93 -3.29 4.55
C PHE A 117 8.67 -2.24 3.49
N VAL A 118 8.47 -0.99 3.90
CA VAL A 118 8.15 0.12 3.01
C VAL A 118 9.14 1.26 3.26
N LYS A 119 9.72 1.80 2.19
CA LYS A 119 10.51 3.02 2.21
C LYS A 119 9.78 4.13 1.46
N ALA A 120 9.70 5.30 2.08
CA ALA A 120 9.26 6.53 1.45
C ALA A 120 10.42 7.51 1.43
N ASN A 121 10.79 7.99 0.25
CA ASN A 121 11.85 8.98 0.08
C ASN A 121 11.25 10.39 0.07
N ALA A 122 11.95 11.35 0.65
CA ALA A 122 11.51 12.74 0.70
C ALA A 122 11.86 13.51 -0.58
N LYS A 123 11.06 14.54 -0.89
CA LYS A 123 11.25 15.45 -2.04
C LYS A 123 12.30 16.53 -1.72
N ASP A 124 12.99 17.03 -2.74
CA ASP A 124 13.88 18.21 -2.68
C ASP A 124 15.07 18.12 -1.70
N GLY A 125 15.79 16.99 -1.67
CA GLY A 125 17.04 16.87 -0.91
C GLY A 125 16.87 16.90 0.62
N ASN A 126 15.64 16.81 1.11
CA ASN A 126 15.33 16.71 2.53
C ASN A 126 15.70 15.30 3.04
N PRO A 127 16.51 15.14 4.11
CA PRO A 127 16.98 13.82 4.58
C PRO A 127 15.92 12.99 5.34
N ARG A 128 14.62 13.30 5.18
CA ARG A 128 13.52 12.64 5.90
C ARG A 128 13.03 11.37 5.21
N ASP A 129 13.97 10.52 4.82
CA ASP A 129 13.65 9.16 4.38
C ASP A 129 12.97 8.41 5.52
N THR A 130 11.81 7.83 5.23
CA THR A 130 11.03 7.09 6.21
C THR A 130 11.04 5.62 5.86
N GLN A 131 11.35 4.77 6.84
CA GLN A 131 11.25 3.33 6.72
C GLN A 131 10.15 2.84 7.66
N THR A 132 9.24 2.03 7.13
CA THR A 132 8.17 1.39 7.89
C THR A 132 8.38 -0.12 7.82
N ILE A 133 8.45 -0.76 8.98
CA ILE A 133 8.42 -2.23 9.10
C ILE A 133 7.09 -2.59 9.75
N GLY A 134 6.33 -3.47 9.10
CA GLY A 134 5.05 -3.96 9.57
C GLY A 134 5.08 -5.48 9.72
N LEU A 135 4.43 -5.98 10.78
CA LEU A 135 4.08 -7.39 10.93
C LEU A 135 2.56 -7.47 11.05
N ASN A 136 1.95 -8.37 10.30
CA ASN A 136 0.51 -8.55 10.29
C ASN A 136 0.12 -10.02 10.48
N ALA A 137 -1.07 -10.26 11.02
CA ALA A 137 -1.65 -11.57 11.17
C ALA A 137 -3.16 -11.52 10.86
N LYS A 138 -3.69 -12.61 10.30
CA LYS A 138 -5.10 -12.73 9.90
C LYS A 138 -5.65 -14.09 10.27
N PHE A 139 -6.84 -14.08 10.86
CA PHE A 139 -7.62 -15.26 11.20
C PHE A 139 -8.89 -15.29 10.35
N ARG A 140 -9.21 -16.44 9.75
CA ARG A 140 -10.44 -16.72 9.00
C ARG A 140 -11.22 -17.79 9.75
N PHE A 141 -12.53 -17.62 9.87
CA PHE A 141 -13.46 -18.54 10.53
C PHE A 141 -14.69 -18.75 9.65
#